data_AF-A0A417HQH1-F1
#
_entry.id   AF-A0A417HQH1-F1
#
_cell.length_a   1.000
_cell.length_b   1.000
_cell.length_c   1.000
_cell.angle_alpha   90.00
_cell.angle_beta   90.00
_cell.angle_gamma   90.00
#
_symmetry.space_group_name_H-M   'P 1'
#
loop_
_entity.id
_entity.type
_entity.pdbx_description
1 polymer ?
#
loop_
_entity_poly.entity_id
_entity_poly.type
_entity_poly.pdbx_seq_one_letter_code
_entity_poly.pdbx_strand_id
1 'polypeptide(L)'
;MDYNILITFLQEKQYLTDLEKDILDTWNELQKNPFDRSAAQKQVIQNNAKHPEIFVAIAALPATETRPFEQATDSDIRYNLEKQLAALAPKEGWQKYGQ
;
A
#
# COMPACT_ATOMS: atom_id res chain seq x y z
N MET A 1 -6.15 -10.09 -4.67
CA MET A 1 -6.42 -10.51 -3.28
C MET A 1 -7.51 -9.60 -2.78
N ASP A 2 -8.56 -10.15 -2.19
CA ASP A 2 -9.64 -9.36 -1.61
C ASP A 2 -9.22 -8.89 -0.20
N TYR A 3 -9.09 -7.58 -0.01
CA TYR A 3 -8.76 -6.98 1.28
C TYR A 3 -9.99 -6.48 2.03
N ASN A 4 -11.20 -6.58 1.47
CA ASN A 4 -12.39 -5.95 2.02
C ASN A 4 -12.65 -6.35 3.47
N ILE A 5 -12.48 -7.62 3.83
CA ILE A 5 -12.69 -8.09 5.21
C ILE A 5 -11.67 -7.44 6.17
N LEU A 6 -10.39 -7.40 5.80
CA LEU A 6 -9.35 -6.72 6.58
C LEU A 6 -9.69 -5.24 6.76
N ILE A 7 -10.04 -4.57 5.67
CA ILE A 7 -10.34 -3.15 5.67
C ILE A 7 -11.56 -2.84 6.54
N THR A 8 -12.65 -3.60 6.40
CA THR A 8 -13.85 -3.45 7.24
C THR A 8 -13.49 -3.63 8.71
N PHE A 9 -12.74 -4.69 9.05
CA PHE A 9 -12.29 -4.91 10.42
C PHE A 9 -11.48 -3.72 10.96
N LEU A 10 -10.50 -3.22 10.20
CA LEU A 10 -9.69 -2.08 10.62
C LEU A 10 -10.51 -0.80 10.74
N GLN A 11 -11.48 -0.55 9.86
CA GLN A 11 -12.36 0.63 9.91
C GLN A 11 -13.24 0.65 11.17
N GLU A 12 -13.59 -0.51 11.73
CA GLU A 12 -14.39 -0.63 12.96
C GLU A 12 -13.58 -0.50 14.24
N LYS A 13 -12.24 -0.60 14.17
CA LYS A 13 -11.38 -0.49 15.36
C LYS A 13 -11.33 0.96 15.88
N GLN A 14 -11.51 1.11 17.19
CA GLN A 14 -11.40 2.41 17.86
C GLN A 14 -9.96 2.96 17.88
N TYR A 15 -8.97 2.07 17.99
CA TYR A 15 -7.55 2.42 18.05
C TYR A 15 -6.78 1.56 17.05
N LEU A 16 -6.04 2.23 16.17
CA LEU A 16 -5.21 1.62 15.14
C LEU A 16 -3.74 1.67 15.57
N THR A 17 -3.02 0.60 15.32
CA THR A 17 -1.55 0.64 15.34
C THR A 17 -1.03 1.48 14.16
N ASP A 18 0.26 1.83 14.20
CA ASP A 18 0.89 2.53 13.07
C ASP A 18 0.82 1.72 11.77
N LEU A 19 0.97 0.38 11.84
CA LEU A 19 0.91 -0.50 10.67
C LEU A 19 -0.53 -0.65 10.15
N GLU A 20 -1.52 -0.78 11.04
CA GLU A 20 -2.94 -0.80 10.65
C GLU A 20 -3.36 0.51 9.96
N LYS A 21 -2.85 1.63 10.47
CA LYS A 21 -3.05 2.94 9.84
C LYS A 21 -2.40 3.00 8.47
N ASP A 22 -1.16 2.52 8.31
CA ASP A 22 -0.48 2.49 7.01
C ASP A 22 -1.26 1.65 5.98
N ILE A 23 -1.86 0.53 6.40
CA ILE A 23 -2.73 -0.30 5.55
C ILE A 23 -3.98 0.46 5.10
N LEU A 24 -4.70 1.08 6.04
CA LEU A 24 -5.91 1.83 5.75
C LEU A 24 -5.64 3.05 4.86
N ASP A 25 -4.61 3.83 5.17
CA ASP A 25 -4.24 5.00 4.39
C ASP A 25 -3.88 4.58 2.95
N THR A 26 -3.08 3.52 2.78
CA THR A 26 -2.73 2.97 1.45
C THR A 26 -3.97 2.49 0.68
N TRP A 27 -4.88 1.77 1.33
CA TRP A 27 -6.14 1.34 0.72
C TRP A 27 -7.01 2.53 0.29
N ASN A 28 -7.18 3.52 1.17
CA ASN A 28 -8.00 4.69 0.89
C ASN A 28 -7.50 5.49 -0.31
N GLU A 29 -6.18 5.67 -0.45
CA GLU A 29 -5.58 6.30 -1.62
C GLU A 29 -5.88 5.52 -2.92
N LEU A 30 -5.88 4.19 -2.88
CA LEU A 30 -6.24 3.34 -4.03
C LEU A 30 -7.71 3.47 -4.45
N GLN A 31 -8.62 3.74 -3.50
CA GLN A 31 -10.06 3.86 -3.76
C GLN A 31 -10.47 5.22 -4.34
N LYS A 32 -9.60 6.24 -4.31
CA LYS A 32 -9.94 7.57 -4.81
C LYS A 32 -10.25 7.55 -6.31
N ASN A 33 -11.39 8.16 -6.66
CA ASN A 33 -11.83 8.38 -8.04
C ASN A 33 -12.45 9.79 -8.17
N PRO A 34 -11.82 10.73 -8.92
CA PRO A 34 -10.61 10.53 -9.73
C PRO A 34 -9.37 10.24 -8.87
N PHE A 35 -8.37 9.59 -9.47
CA PHE A 35 -7.12 9.27 -8.80
C PHE A 35 -6.37 10.54 -8.38
N ASP A 36 -6.02 10.65 -7.11
CA ASP A 36 -5.25 11.77 -6.57
C ASP A 36 -3.75 11.42 -6.59
N ARG A 37 -3.09 11.78 -7.69
CA ARG A 37 -1.68 11.47 -7.91
C ARG A 37 -0.77 12.01 -6.81
N SER A 38 -1.01 13.24 -6.34
CA SER A 38 -0.15 13.91 -5.36
C SER A 38 -0.23 13.20 -4.00
N ALA A 39 -1.45 12.89 -3.55
CA ALA A 39 -1.65 12.14 -2.32
C ALA A 39 -1.07 10.72 -2.42
N ALA A 40 -1.27 10.04 -3.56
CA ALA A 40 -0.72 8.71 -3.80
C ALA A 40 0.83 8.69 -3.74
N GLN A 41 1.51 9.65 -4.38
CA GLN A 41 2.98 9.76 -4.30
C GLN A 41 3.46 9.99 -2.87
N LYS A 42 2.77 10.86 -2.12
CA LYS A 42 3.08 11.10 -0.71
C LYS A 42 2.94 9.81 0.11
N GLN A 43 1.88 9.04 -0.11
CA GLN A 43 1.68 7.75 0.57
C GLN A 43 2.78 6.75 0.22
N VAL A 44 3.21 6.65 -1.05
CA VAL A 44 4.34 5.79 -1.45
C VAL A 44 5.61 6.18 -0.69
N ILE A 45 5.93 7.48 -0.59
CA ILE A 45 7.11 7.98 0.13
C ILE A 45 7.03 7.63 1.62
N GLN A 46 5.88 7.83 2.25
CA GLN A 46 5.66 7.51 3.66
C GLN A 46 5.83 6.01 3.93
N ASN A 47 5.23 5.16 3.09
CA ASN A 47 5.37 3.72 3.19
C ASN A 47 6.83 3.27 3.00
N ASN A 48 7.54 3.83 2.02
CA ASN A 48 8.96 3.50 1.79
C ASN A 48 9.85 3.92 2.97
N ALA A 49 9.56 5.06 3.61
CA ALA A 49 10.32 5.54 4.76
C ALA A 49 10.10 4.67 6.01
N LYS A 50 8.86 4.20 6.23
CA LYS A 50 8.51 3.35 7.37
C LYS A 50 8.85 1.87 7.17
N HIS A 51 8.79 1.39 5.94
CA HIS A 51 8.95 -0.02 5.57
C HIS A 51 9.96 -0.17 4.42
N PRO A 52 11.25 0.21 4.62
CA PRO A 52 12.26 0.18 3.56
C PRO A 52 12.47 -1.20 2.93
N GLU A 53 12.23 -2.27 3.68
CA GLU A 53 12.27 -3.66 3.20
C GLU A 53 11.16 -3.99 2.20
N ILE A 54 9.98 -3.35 2.30
CA ILE A 54 8.92 -3.49 1.30
C ILE A 54 9.37 -2.84 0.00
N PHE A 55 9.95 -1.64 0.07
CA PHE A 55 10.50 -0.96 -1.11
C PHE A 55 11.55 -1.82 -1.83
N VAL A 56 12.52 -2.36 -1.08
CA VAL A 56 13.57 -3.24 -1.62
C VAL A 56 12.98 -4.48 -2.28
N ALA A 57 11.98 -5.12 -1.64
CA ALA A 57 11.33 -6.30 -2.19
C ALA A 57 10.57 -6.00 -3.49
N ILE A 58 9.89 -4.85 -3.57
CA ILE A 58 9.18 -4.41 -4.79
C ILE A 58 10.19 -4.12 -5.91
N ALA A 59 11.26 -3.40 -5.61
CA ALA A 59 12.30 -3.06 -6.59
C ALA A 59 13.03 -4.29 -7.17
N ALA A 60 13.03 -5.42 -6.45
CA ALA A 60 13.63 -6.68 -6.90
C ALA A 60 12.70 -7.55 -7.77
N LEU A 61 11.45 -7.15 -8.00
CA LEU A 61 10.53 -7.93 -8.83
C LEU A 61 10.97 -7.92 -10.30
N PRO A 62 10.99 -9.07 -11.01
CA PRO A 62 11.55 -9.19 -12.37
C PRO A 62 10.96 -8.26 -13.46
N ALA A 63 9.79 -7.67 -13.22
CA ALA A 63 9.10 -6.77 -14.14
C ALA A 63 8.88 -5.37 -13.54
N THR A 64 9.67 -5.00 -12.53
CA THR A 64 9.55 -3.70 -11.84
C THR A 64 10.79 -2.86 -12.09
N GLU A 65 10.58 -1.71 -12.71
CA GLU A 65 11.63 -0.71 -12.92
C GLU A 65 11.46 0.42 -11.91
N THR A 66 12.54 0.73 -11.19
CA THR A 66 12.57 1.90 -10.29
C THR A 66 12.84 3.14 -11.10
N ARG A 67 11.92 4.11 -11.06
CA ARG A 67 12.05 5.39 -11.78
C ARG A 67 11.56 6.58 -10.94
N PRO A 68 12.01 7.81 -11.21
CA PRO A 68 11.51 9.01 -10.55
C PRO A 68 10.00 9.21 -10.79
N PHE A 69 9.34 9.87 -9.85
CA PHE A 69 7.90 10.12 -9.92
C PHE A 69 7.49 10.96 -11.13
N GLU A 70 8.36 11.81 -11.65
CA GLU A 70 8.14 12.62 -12.86
C GLU A 70 8.01 11.76 -14.12
N GLN A 71 8.53 10.53 -14.11
CA GLN A 71 8.51 9.59 -15.22
C GLN A 71 7.48 8.45 -15.02
N ALA A 72 6.89 8.35 -13.83
CA ALA A 72 5.88 7.36 -13.52
C ALA A 72 4.50 7.80 -14.04
N THR A 73 3.73 6.91 -14.64
CA THR A 73 2.31 7.14 -14.92
C THR A 73 1.47 6.99 -13.65
N ASP A 74 0.19 7.40 -13.68
CA ASP A 74 -0.73 7.13 -12.57
C ASP A 74 -0.89 5.62 -12.32
N SER A 75 -0.85 4.82 -13.39
CA SER A 75 -0.86 3.35 -13.31
C SER A 75 0.39 2.81 -12.62
N ASP A 76 1.57 3.38 -12.87
CA ASP A 76 2.81 2.97 -12.18
C ASP A 76 2.73 3.26 -10.67
N ILE A 77 2.18 4.42 -10.28
CA ILE A 77 2.01 4.79 -8.86
C ILE A 77 0.97 3.90 -8.18
N ARG A 78 -0.17 3.66 -8.86
CA ARG A 78 -1.22 2.74 -8.38
C ARG A 78 -0.65 1.33 -8.19
N TYR A 79 0.10 0.82 -9.17
CA TYR A 79 0.78 -0.47 -9.08
C TYR A 79 1.70 -0.54 -7.85
N ASN A 80 2.48 0.51 -7.59
CA ASN A 80 3.35 0.54 -6.42
C ASN A 80 2.55 0.47 -5.10
N LEU A 81 1.50 1.29 -4.96
CA LEU A 81 0.60 1.23 -3.80
C LEU A 81 -0.06 -0.14 -3.63
N GLU A 82 -0.48 -0.79 -4.72
CA GLU A 82 -1.03 -2.16 -4.68
C GLU A 82 -0.01 -3.18 -4.16
N LYS A 83 1.25 -3.07 -4.59
CA LYS A 83 2.34 -3.92 -4.10
C LYS A 83 2.71 -3.64 -2.65
N GLN A 84 2.73 -2.37 -2.25
CA GLN A 84 2.93 -1.98 -0.85
C GLN A 84 1.82 -2.54 0.03
N LEU A 85 0.54 -2.38 -0.37
CA LEU A 85 -0.59 -2.93 0.37
C LEU A 85 -0.49 -4.47 0.50
N ALA A 86 -0.14 -5.16 -0.58
CA ALA A 86 0.04 -6.61 -0.58
C ALA A 86 1.18 -7.09 0.34
N ALA A 87 2.18 -6.25 0.58
CA ALA A 87 3.27 -6.53 1.51
C ALA A 87 2.97 -6.09 2.96
N LEU A 88 2.15 -5.05 3.14
CA LEU A 88 1.73 -4.56 4.46
C LEU A 88 0.72 -5.52 5.12
N ALA A 89 -0.30 -6.00 4.39
CA ALA A 89 -1.37 -6.82 4.96
C ALA A 89 -0.87 -8.12 5.65
N PRO A 90 0.10 -8.89 5.10
CA PRO A 90 0.66 -10.05 5.78
C PRO A 90 1.37 -9.74 7.10
N LYS A 91 1.92 -8.52 7.27
CA LYS A 91 2.60 -8.13 8.51
C LYS A 91 1.63 -7.99 9.69
N GLU A 92 0.37 -7.64 9.43
CA GLU A 92 -0.73 -7.70 10.41
C GLU A 92 -1.23 -9.13 10.67
N GLY A 93 -0.57 -10.14 10.10
CA GLY A 93 -0.99 -11.53 10.23
C GLY A 93 -2.24 -11.87 9.43
N TRP A 94 -2.64 -11.04 8.44
CA TRP A 94 -3.83 -11.28 7.60
C TRP A 94 -3.82 -12.64 6.90
N GLN A 95 -2.64 -13.17 6.56
CA GLN A 95 -2.50 -14.51 5.99
C GLN A 95 -3.03 -15.63 6.90
N LYS A 96 -3.28 -15.37 8.19
CA LYS A 96 -3.87 -16.32 9.15
C LYS A 96 -5.40 -16.40 9.09
N TYR A 97 -6.07 -15.45 8.43
CA TYR A 97 -7.54 -15.35 8.38
C TYR A 97 -8.13 -15.56 6.97
N GLY A 98 -7.28 -15.83 5.97
CA GLY A 98 -7.66 -16.02 4.57
C GLY A 98 -7.58 -17.46 4.06
N GLN A 99 -7.68 -18.47 4.95
CA GLN A 99 -7.84 -19.89 4.60
C GLN A 99 -9.22 -20.40 5.02
#